data_AF-A0A1S2ZEU7-F1
#
_entry.id   AF-A0A1S2ZEU7-F1
#
_cell.length_a   1.000
_cell.length_b   1.000
_cell.length_c   1.000
_cell.angle_alpha   90.00
_cell.angle_beta   90.00
_cell.angle_gamma   90.00
#
_symmetry.space_group_name_H-M   'P 1'
#
loop_
_entity.id
_entity.type
_entity.pdbx_description
1 polymer ?
#
loop_
_entity_poly.entity_id
_entity_poly.type
_entity_poly.pdbx_seq_one_letter_code
_entity_poly.pdbx_strand_id
1 'polypeptide(L)'
;MACRSCVVGFSSLSSCDRTSAGSPWPGTSGWGSCGPPGLSFTSRSLTSCQPPATIPKVTVNSSLLVPLDLKLDPAIQQQKNQEKEEMKLLNDRFASLIGKVQALEQRNQLLETRWRFLQSQDSVTLDLRHLYEEHQGRLQEELRKVSQERGQLEANLLQVLQKVEEFRVRYEDEISKRTDMEFTFVQLKKDLDAECLRRTELETKLKGLQSFVELMKTIYEKELTDLEAQVKDLSVTVDMDSRCHIDLSGIVEEVKAQYDAIAARSLEEAEAYSRSQLEERAARSAEYGNTLQSSRSEIADLNVRIQKLRSQILSIKSHCLKLEENIKAAEEQGELAFRDAKAKLAQLEEALQQAKKDMAQQLREYQQLMNTKLALDIEIATYSKLVEGEESRMDLPTTAVVSAVQSRSRTVPSLPHPLYSL
;
A
#
# COMPACT_ATOMS: atom_id res chain seq x y z
N MET A 1 5.91 -5.17 -49.16
CA MET A 1 7.08 -5.71 -48.42
C MET A 1 7.10 -5.06 -47.05
N ALA A 2 7.11 -5.71 -45.89
CA ALA A 2 6.91 -7.09 -45.50
C ALA A 2 6.36 -7.03 -44.05
N CYS A 3 5.33 -7.83 -43.76
CA CYS A 3 4.85 -8.11 -42.41
C CYS A 3 5.85 -9.00 -41.67
N ARG A 4 6.00 -8.83 -40.35
CA ARG A 4 6.36 -9.94 -39.45
C ARG A 4 5.64 -9.83 -38.09
N SER A 5 4.84 -10.86 -37.85
CA SER A 5 4.20 -11.30 -36.62
C SER A 5 5.08 -12.36 -35.93
N CYS A 6 4.96 -12.49 -34.60
CA CYS A 6 5.12 -13.69 -33.74
C CYS A 6 4.79 -13.20 -32.30
N VAL A 7 3.83 -13.64 -31.48
CA VAL A 7 3.10 -14.91 -31.23
C VAL A 7 3.98 -16.09 -30.80
N VAL A 8 4.10 -16.28 -29.49
CA VAL A 8 4.27 -17.55 -28.74
C VAL A 8 3.71 -17.26 -27.33
N GLY A 9 2.75 -17.96 -26.70
CA GLY A 9 2.12 -19.24 -26.98
C GLY A 9 2.74 -20.36 -26.16
N PHE A 10 2.38 -20.51 -24.87
CA PHE A 10 2.44 -21.82 -24.20
C PHE A 10 1.25 -22.02 -23.27
N SER A 11 0.56 -23.11 -23.56
CA SER A 11 -0.66 -23.62 -22.98
C SER A 11 -0.36 -24.65 -21.90
N SER A 12 -1.12 -24.57 -20.81
CA SER A 12 -1.93 -25.66 -20.26
C SER A 12 -1.27 -26.90 -19.64
N LEU A 13 -1.56 -27.10 -18.35
CA LEU A 13 -1.94 -28.41 -17.81
C LEU A 13 -3.17 -28.22 -16.91
N SER A 14 -4.32 -28.60 -17.48
CA SER A 14 -5.49 -29.17 -16.81
C SER A 14 -5.08 -30.49 -16.12
N SER A 15 -5.77 -31.12 -15.18
CA SER A 15 -7.19 -31.15 -14.82
C SER A 15 -7.35 -32.05 -13.58
N CYS A 16 -8.48 -31.88 -12.87
CA CYS A 16 -9.24 -32.93 -12.16
C CYS A 16 -8.59 -33.58 -10.91
N ASP A 17 -9.30 -33.99 -9.87
CA ASP A 17 -10.72 -33.92 -9.54
C ASP A 17 -10.92 -34.18 -8.03
N ARG A 18 -12.11 -33.84 -7.57
CA ARG A 18 -12.66 -34.14 -6.24
C ARG A 18 -12.71 -35.65 -5.96
N THR A 19 -12.67 -36.08 -4.69
CA THR A 19 -13.84 -36.55 -3.91
C THR A 19 -13.41 -37.24 -2.59
N SER A 20 -14.35 -37.13 -1.65
CA SER A 20 -14.48 -37.51 -0.23
C SER A 20 -14.27 -38.98 0.18
N ALA A 21 -14.08 -39.11 1.50
CA ALA A 21 -14.56 -40.15 2.43
C ALA A 21 -13.88 -41.54 2.45
N GLY A 22 -13.48 -41.93 3.67
CA GLY A 22 -13.12 -43.30 4.03
C GLY A 22 -12.53 -43.41 5.44
N SER A 23 -13.36 -43.29 6.47
CA SER A 23 -13.11 -43.95 7.77
C SER A 23 -13.18 -45.48 7.57
N PRO A 24 -12.58 -46.34 8.44
CA PRO A 24 -13.17 -46.63 9.76
C PRO A 24 -12.17 -46.87 10.92
N TRP A 25 -12.68 -46.68 12.14
CA TRP A 25 -12.16 -47.10 13.47
C TRP A 25 -12.16 -48.66 13.64
N PRO A 26 -11.91 -49.30 14.83
CA PRO A 26 -11.47 -48.86 16.18
C PRO A 26 -10.40 -49.75 16.89
N GLY A 27 -9.94 -49.34 18.10
CA GLY A 27 -9.40 -50.23 19.15
C GLY A 27 -8.30 -49.56 20.00
N THR A 28 -8.53 -48.92 21.17
CA THR A 28 -8.90 -49.38 22.54
C THR A 28 -7.75 -49.28 23.56
N SER A 29 -8.08 -48.75 24.76
CA SER A 29 -7.41 -48.80 26.09
C SER A 29 -6.04 -48.11 26.23
N GLY A 30 -5.75 -47.23 27.19
CA GLY A 30 -6.10 -47.16 28.62
C GLY A 30 -4.75 -47.12 29.38
N TRP A 31 -4.36 -46.09 30.14
CA TRP A 31 -4.78 -45.80 31.51
C TRP A 31 -4.27 -44.41 31.92
N GLY A 32 -5.04 -43.71 32.74
CA GLY A 32 -4.56 -42.62 33.57
C GLY A 32 -4.29 -43.11 34.99
N SER A 33 -3.54 -42.33 35.77
CA SER A 33 -4.03 -41.81 37.04
C SER A 33 -3.10 -40.73 37.56
N CYS A 34 -3.71 -39.61 37.94
CA CYS A 34 -3.14 -38.58 38.79
C CYS A 34 -2.93 -39.09 40.22
N GLY A 35 -2.03 -38.42 40.95
CA GLY A 35 -1.82 -38.63 42.39
C GLY A 35 -2.89 -37.98 43.27
N PRO A 36 -2.74 -38.04 44.60
CA PRO A 36 -3.53 -37.25 45.52
C PRO A 36 -2.74 -36.08 46.14
N PRO A 37 -3.44 -35.01 46.57
CA PRO A 37 -2.89 -33.90 47.35
C PRO A 37 -2.93 -34.18 48.85
N GLY A 38 -2.08 -33.46 49.59
CA GLY A 38 -1.97 -33.56 51.03
C GLY A 38 -3.11 -32.92 51.81
N LEU A 39 -3.21 -33.30 53.09
CA LEU A 39 -3.82 -32.52 54.15
C LEU A 39 -3.00 -32.69 55.43
N SER A 40 -2.78 -31.55 56.07
CA SER A 40 -2.08 -31.34 57.33
C SER A 40 -2.81 -31.95 58.53
N PHE A 41 -2.05 -32.44 59.51
CA PHE A 41 -2.43 -32.37 60.92
C PHE A 41 -1.25 -31.86 61.75
N THR A 42 -1.52 -30.78 62.47
CA THR A 42 -0.75 -30.23 63.58
C THR A 42 -0.80 -31.15 64.80
N SER A 43 0.31 -31.23 65.54
CA SER A 43 0.24 -31.42 67.00
C SER A 43 1.28 -30.55 67.69
N ARG A 44 0.79 -29.74 68.64
CA ARG A 44 1.57 -28.95 69.58
C ARG A 44 2.22 -29.86 70.61
N SER A 45 3.38 -29.38 71.08
CA SER A 45 4.04 -29.72 72.32
C SER A 45 3.07 -30.00 73.49
N LEU A 46 3.49 -30.89 74.41
CA LEU A 46 3.85 -30.53 75.78
C LEU A 46 4.26 -31.77 76.59
N THR A 47 5.25 -31.55 77.46
CA THR A 47 5.42 -32.16 78.79
C THR A 47 5.62 -33.67 78.89
N SER A 48 6.83 -34.07 79.29
CA SER A 48 7.12 -34.45 80.69
C SER A 48 8.34 -35.37 80.72
N CYS A 49 9.48 -34.82 81.11
CA CYS A 49 10.61 -35.61 81.59
C CYS A 49 10.44 -35.78 83.10
N GLN A 50 10.18 -37.00 83.55
CA GLN A 50 10.26 -37.39 84.96
C GLN A 50 10.53 -38.91 85.06
N PRO A 51 11.05 -39.41 86.20
CA PRO A 51 12.42 -39.87 86.42
C PRO A 51 12.61 -41.39 86.24
N PRO A 52 13.84 -41.94 86.31
CA PRO A 52 14.06 -43.38 86.22
C PRO A 52 13.41 -44.09 87.41
N ALA A 53 12.47 -44.98 87.12
CA ALA A 53 11.90 -45.86 88.13
C ALA A 53 12.94 -46.91 88.56
N THR A 54 13.35 -46.81 89.81
CA THR A 54 14.10 -47.79 90.57
C THR A 54 13.39 -49.15 90.55
N ILE A 55 13.98 -50.14 89.89
CA ILE A 55 13.57 -51.56 89.99
C ILE A 55 14.08 -52.11 91.33
N PRO A 56 13.25 -52.78 92.14
CA PRO A 56 13.65 -53.26 93.46
C PRO A 56 14.70 -54.38 93.36
N LYS A 57 15.64 -54.36 94.29
CA LYS A 57 16.64 -55.40 94.52
C LYS A 57 15.91 -56.72 94.85
N VAL A 58 15.89 -57.66 93.90
CA VAL A 58 15.34 -59.01 94.10
C VAL A 58 16.29 -59.77 95.02
N THR A 59 15.80 -60.09 96.22
CA THR A 59 16.49 -60.96 97.18
C THR A 59 16.43 -62.39 96.64
N VAL A 60 17.56 -62.90 96.12
CA VAL A 60 17.68 -64.30 95.70
C VAL A 60 17.84 -65.16 96.95
N ASN A 61 16.83 -65.97 97.26
CA ASN A 61 16.93 -67.01 98.28
C ASN A 61 17.88 -68.10 97.78
N SER A 62 19.04 -68.22 98.42
CA SER A 62 20.14 -69.14 98.06
C SER A 62 19.89 -70.61 98.40
N SER A 63 18.64 -71.00 98.66
CA SER A 63 18.25 -72.38 99.05
C SER A 63 17.32 -73.09 98.05
N LEU A 64 17.02 -72.49 96.89
CA LEU A 64 16.05 -73.05 95.91
C LEU A 64 16.57 -73.12 94.46
N LEU A 65 17.88 -72.99 94.23
CA LEU A 65 18.52 -73.27 92.94
C LEU A 65 19.32 -74.58 93.03
N VAL A 66 18.62 -75.67 93.34
CA VAL A 66 19.09 -77.02 93.03
C VAL A 66 18.64 -77.29 91.60
N PRO A 67 19.57 -77.55 90.65
CA PRO A 67 19.17 -78.02 89.33
C PRO A 67 18.41 -79.33 89.50
N LEU A 68 17.10 -79.30 89.29
CA LEU A 68 16.31 -80.51 89.11
C LEU A 68 16.77 -81.11 87.78
N ASP A 69 17.63 -82.12 87.88
CA ASP A 69 18.05 -82.98 86.78
C ASP A 69 16.86 -83.86 86.37
N LEU A 70 15.88 -83.23 85.73
CA LEU A 70 14.89 -83.94 84.94
C LEU A 70 15.65 -84.43 83.72
N LYS A 71 15.94 -85.74 83.70
CA LYS A 71 16.29 -86.48 82.48
C LYS A 71 15.15 -86.31 81.47
N LEU A 72 15.16 -85.17 80.80
CA LEU A 72 14.40 -84.93 79.58
C LEU A 72 15.02 -85.85 78.54
N ASP A 73 14.16 -86.64 77.94
CA ASP A 73 14.47 -87.61 76.90
C ASP A 73 15.48 -87.00 75.90
N PRO A 74 16.66 -87.62 75.65
CA PRO A 74 17.68 -87.07 74.76
C PRO A 74 17.15 -86.70 73.36
N ALA A 75 16.02 -87.29 72.93
CA ALA A 75 15.33 -86.93 71.69
C ALA A 75 14.69 -85.51 71.70
N ILE A 76 14.12 -85.06 72.81
CA ILE A 76 13.43 -83.75 72.90
C ILE A 76 14.42 -82.59 73.01
N GLN A 77 15.56 -82.81 73.66
CA GLN A 77 16.63 -81.81 73.75
C GLN A 77 17.31 -81.60 72.39
N GLN A 78 17.44 -82.67 71.60
CA GLN A 78 17.96 -82.59 70.23
C GLN A 78 17.00 -81.79 69.33
N GLN A 79 15.70 -82.05 69.38
CA GLN A 79 14.69 -81.28 68.64
C GLN A 79 14.67 -79.79 69.03
N LYS A 80 14.71 -79.45 70.33
CA LYS A 80 14.79 -78.05 70.77
C LYS A 80 16.07 -77.34 70.34
N ASN A 81 17.20 -78.06 70.30
CA ASN A 81 18.44 -77.51 69.79
C ASN A 81 18.38 -77.30 68.26
N GLN A 82 17.71 -78.20 67.54
CA GLN A 82 17.48 -78.11 66.10
C GLN A 82 16.55 -76.95 65.75
N GLU A 83 15.42 -76.80 66.44
CA GLU A 83 14.51 -75.64 66.34
C GLU A 83 15.23 -74.32 66.69
N LYS A 84 16.14 -74.34 67.68
CA LYS A 84 16.95 -73.17 68.05
C LYS A 84 17.98 -72.81 66.97
N GLU A 85 18.54 -73.79 66.28
CA GLU A 85 19.44 -73.59 65.14
C GLU A 85 18.69 -73.07 63.91
N GLU A 86 17.49 -73.58 63.63
CA GLU A 86 16.60 -73.06 62.58
C GLU A 86 16.16 -71.62 62.88
N MET A 87 15.79 -71.33 64.12
CA MET A 87 15.51 -69.98 64.61
C MET A 87 16.70 -69.04 64.43
N LYS A 88 17.93 -69.50 64.72
CA LYS A 88 19.15 -68.71 64.48
C LYS A 88 19.35 -68.44 63.00
N LEU A 89 19.24 -69.46 62.16
CA LEU A 89 19.44 -69.35 60.71
C LEU A 89 18.40 -68.41 60.07
N LEU A 90 17.16 -68.46 60.57
CA LEU A 90 16.10 -67.53 60.16
C LEU A 90 16.38 -66.10 60.67
N ASN A 91 16.87 -65.94 61.89
CA ASN A 91 17.24 -64.65 62.45
C ASN A 91 18.43 -64.02 61.72
N ASP A 92 19.43 -64.81 61.35
CA ASP A 92 20.56 -64.38 60.52
C ASP A 92 20.09 -63.93 59.11
N ARG A 93 19.08 -64.61 58.55
CA ARG A 93 18.42 -64.17 57.31
C ARG A 93 17.64 -62.87 57.49
N PHE A 94 16.92 -62.70 58.60
CA PHE A 94 16.24 -61.44 58.91
C PHE A 94 17.22 -60.28 59.12
N ALA A 95 18.33 -60.51 59.82
CA ALA A 95 19.39 -59.51 59.98
C ALA A 95 19.99 -59.11 58.62
N SER A 96 20.18 -60.07 57.70
CA SER A 96 20.61 -59.79 56.33
C SER A 96 19.59 -58.97 55.54
N LEU A 97 18.29 -59.28 55.66
CA LEU A 97 17.22 -58.52 55.00
C LEU A 97 17.07 -57.11 55.58
N ILE A 98 17.15 -56.94 56.90
CA ILE A 98 17.14 -55.63 57.56
C ILE A 98 18.34 -54.81 57.10
N GLY A 99 19.53 -55.42 57.00
CA GLY A 99 20.72 -54.76 56.44
C GLY A 99 20.52 -54.31 54.99
N LYS A 100 19.85 -55.12 54.16
CA LYS A 100 19.50 -54.74 52.78
C LYS A 100 18.48 -53.61 52.72
N VAL A 101 17.45 -53.63 53.57
CA VAL A 101 16.44 -52.57 53.64
C VAL A 101 17.07 -51.25 54.07
N GLN A 102 17.92 -51.26 55.10
CA GLN A 102 18.64 -50.06 55.54
C GLN A 102 19.60 -49.53 54.45
N ALA A 103 20.30 -50.41 53.74
CA ALA A 103 21.16 -50.00 52.62
C ALA A 103 20.34 -49.38 51.46
N LEU A 104 19.14 -49.91 51.19
CA LEU A 104 18.21 -49.36 50.20
C LEU A 104 17.60 -48.04 50.66
N GLU A 105 17.23 -47.89 51.93
CA GLU A 105 16.76 -46.63 52.51
C GLU A 105 17.82 -45.54 52.45
N GLN A 106 19.06 -45.86 52.83
CA GLN A 106 20.19 -44.93 52.71
C GLN A 106 20.42 -44.52 51.26
N ARG A 107 20.34 -45.47 50.32
CA ARG A 107 20.44 -45.19 48.89
C ARG A 107 19.30 -44.31 48.38
N ASN A 108 18.07 -44.55 48.84
CA ASN A 108 16.91 -43.73 48.46
C ASN A 108 17.00 -42.31 49.02
N GLN A 109 17.44 -42.14 50.26
CA GLN A 109 17.68 -40.81 50.83
C GLN A 109 18.76 -40.04 50.05
N LEU A 110 19.81 -40.75 49.61
CA LEU A 110 20.84 -40.19 48.74
C LEU A 110 20.30 -39.79 47.37
N LEU A 111 19.41 -40.60 46.79
CA LEU A 111 18.75 -40.28 45.52
C LEU A 111 17.79 -39.09 45.65
N GLU A 112 17.01 -39.01 46.73
CA GLU A 112 16.10 -37.89 46.99
C GLU A 112 16.84 -36.56 47.21
N THR A 113 17.94 -36.60 47.97
CA THR A 113 18.76 -35.39 48.19
C THR A 113 19.43 -34.94 46.89
N ARG A 114 19.92 -35.90 46.08
CA ARG A 114 20.50 -35.61 44.76
C ARG A 114 19.44 -35.10 43.77
N TRP A 115 18.22 -35.63 43.83
CA TRP A 115 17.08 -35.15 43.04
C TRP A 115 16.70 -33.72 43.41
N ARG A 116 16.54 -33.42 44.71
CA ARG A 116 16.25 -32.05 45.19
C ARG A 116 17.34 -31.06 44.79
N PHE A 117 18.60 -31.47 44.84
CA PHE A 117 19.72 -30.65 44.41
C PHE A 117 19.68 -30.35 42.90
N LEU A 118 19.44 -31.37 42.06
CA LEU A 118 19.30 -31.17 40.61
C LEU A 118 18.10 -30.26 40.28
N GLN A 119 16.96 -30.48 40.92
CA GLN A 119 15.77 -29.65 40.73
C GLN A 119 16.00 -28.18 41.14
N SER A 120 16.85 -27.94 42.15
CA SER A 120 17.26 -26.58 42.52
C SER A 120 18.20 -25.94 41.49
N GLN A 121 19.01 -26.73 40.75
CA GLN A 121 19.83 -26.21 39.65
C GLN A 121 19.02 -25.88 38.40
N ASP A 122 17.91 -26.56 38.14
CA ASP A 122 17.03 -26.25 37.01
C ASP A 122 16.46 -24.82 37.09
N SER A 123 16.47 -24.17 38.26
CA SER A 123 16.12 -22.75 38.41
C SER A 123 17.03 -21.80 37.60
N VAL A 124 18.29 -22.19 37.34
CA VAL A 124 19.23 -21.42 36.50
C VAL A 124 18.78 -21.40 35.04
N THR A 125 18.02 -22.40 34.59
CA THR A 125 17.46 -22.42 33.22
C THR A 125 16.34 -21.40 33.03
N LEU A 126 15.63 -21.02 34.11
CA LEU A 126 14.60 -19.97 34.08
C LEU A 126 15.22 -18.58 33.96
N ASP A 127 16.41 -18.38 34.54
CA ASP A 127 17.14 -17.11 34.46
C ASP A 127 17.63 -16.85 33.02
N LEU A 128 18.13 -17.89 32.34
CA LEU A 128 18.52 -17.81 30.93
C LEU A 128 17.31 -17.48 30.02
N ARG A 129 16.16 -18.11 30.28
CA ARG A 129 14.92 -17.85 29.52
C ARG A 129 14.44 -16.41 29.68
N HIS A 130 14.43 -15.90 30.90
CA HIS A 130 14.04 -14.51 31.18
C HIS A 130 14.98 -13.51 30.49
N LEU A 131 16.29 -13.76 30.49
CA LEU A 131 17.25 -12.93 29.75
C LEU A 131 16.95 -12.93 28.24
N TYR A 132 16.69 -14.10 27.64
CA TYR A 132 16.32 -14.17 26.22
C TYR A 132 15.01 -13.46 25.91
N GLU A 133 13.99 -13.58 26.77
CA GLU A 133 12.72 -12.86 26.63
C GLU A 133 12.91 -11.35 26.71
N GLU A 134 13.75 -10.86 27.63
CA GLU A 134 14.07 -9.44 27.75
C GLU A 134 14.86 -8.92 26.53
N HIS A 135 15.85 -9.69 26.05
CA HIS A 135 16.57 -9.38 24.82
C HIS A 135 15.65 -9.37 23.59
N GLN A 136 14.73 -10.33 23.50
CA GLN A 136 13.73 -10.39 22.44
C GLN A 136 12.78 -9.20 22.50
N GLY A 137 12.31 -8.81 23.69
CA GLY A 137 11.48 -7.63 23.90
C GLY A 137 12.18 -6.35 23.49
N ARG A 138 13.46 -6.18 23.87
CA ARG A 138 14.28 -5.03 23.42
C ARG A 138 14.41 -4.99 21.89
N LEU A 139 14.72 -6.12 21.24
CA LEU A 139 14.82 -6.19 19.79
C LEU A 139 13.49 -5.87 19.09
N GLN A 140 12.37 -6.32 19.64
CA GLN A 140 11.04 -6.00 19.12
C GLN A 140 10.71 -4.51 19.24
N GLU A 141 11.06 -3.88 20.34
CA GLU A 141 10.85 -2.44 20.53
C GLU A 141 11.75 -1.61 19.61
N GLU A 142 13.02 -2.00 19.43
CA GLU A 142 13.91 -1.35 18.44
C GLU A 142 13.39 -1.51 17.01
N LEU A 143 12.90 -2.69 16.64
CA LEU A 143 12.26 -2.91 15.34
C LEU A 143 11.02 -2.01 15.17
N ARG A 144 10.22 -1.84 16.22
CA ARG A 144 9.05 -0.98 16.22
C ARG A 144 9.43 0.49 16.03
N LYS A 145 10.46 0.97 16.73
CA LYS A 145 11.00 2.35 16.58
C LYS A 145 11.50 2.59 15.15
N VAL A 146 12.36 1.70 14.63
CA VAL A 146 12.88 1.81 13.26
C VAL A 146 11.75 1.76 12.23
N SER A 147 10.74 0.91 12.43
CA SER A 147 9.57 0.85 11.54
C SER A 147 8.75 2.13 11.57
N GLN A 148 8.61 2.77 12.74
CA GLN A 148 7.92 4.04 12.90
C GLN A 148 8.70 5.19 12.25
N GLU A 149 10.02 5.26 12.45
CA GLU A 149 10.91 6.22 11.79
C GLU A 149 10.90 6.05 10.27
N ARG A 150 10.93 4.81 9.78
CA ARG A 150 10.79 4.51 8.35
C ARG A 150 9.47 5.06 7.80
N GLY A 151 8.35 4.80 8.47
CA GLY A 151 7.05 5.33 8.05
C GLY A 151 6.99 6.86 8.05
N GLN A 152 7.62 7.52 9.03
CA GLN A 152 7.74 8.98 9.07
C GLN A 152 8.60 9.52 7.91
N LEU A 153 9.73 8.88 7.63
CA LEU A 153 10.60 9.24 6.51
C LEU A 153 9.92 9.03 5.16
N GLU A 154 9.17 7.94 4.99
CA GLU A 154 8.37 7.68 3.79
C GLU A 154 7.30 8.75 3.58
N ALA A 155 6.60 9.16 4.65
CA ALA A 155 5.62 10.24 4.58
C ALA A 155 6.26 11.60 4.24
N ASN A 156 7.41 11.91 4.84
CA ASN A 156 8.16 13.12 4.52
C ASN A 156 8.67 13.12 3.08
N LEU A 157 9.17 11.98 2.60
CA LEU A 157 9.60 11.82 1.21
C LEU A 157 8.44 12.05 0.25
N LEU A 158 7.27 11.45 0.50
CA LEU A 158 6.06 11.68 -0.29
C LEU A 158 5.65 13.16 -0.30
N GLN A 159 5.68 13.82 0.86
CA GLN A 159 5.36 15.24 0.95
C GLN A 159 6.34 16.11 0.15
N VAL A 160 7.64 15.82 0.21
CA VAL A 160 8.67 16.56 -0.55
C VAL A 160 8.49 16.31 -2.05
N LEU A 161 8.26 15.06 -2.48
CA LEU A 161 8.00 14.73 -3.87
C LEU A 161 6.75 15.44 -4.41
N GLN A 162 5.68 15.49 -3.62
CA GLN A 162 4.48 16.24 -4.00
C GLN A 162 4.77 17.73 -4.17
N LYS A 163 5.51 18.36 -3.25
CA LYS A 163 5.92 19.77 -3.38
C LYS A 163 6.78 20.01 -4.62
N VAL A 164 7.72 19.11 -4.91
CA VAL A 164 8.56 19.19 -6.11
C VAL A 164 7.72 19.12 -7.37
N GLU A 165 6.73 18.22 -7.42
CA GLU A 165 5.80 18.12 -8.54
C GLU A 165 4.94 19.38 -8.68
N GLU A 166 4.41 19.92 -7.58
CA GLU A 166 3.68 21.20 -7.57
C GLU A 166 4.54 22.37 -8.06
N PHE A 167 5.83 22.40 -7.71
CA PHE A 167 6.75 23.40 -8.26
C PHE A 167 7.02 23.16 -9.75
N ARG A 168 7.21 21.91 -10.18
CA ARG A 168 7.42 21.55 -11.58
C ARG A 168 6.28 22.04 -12.46
N VAL A 169 5.04 21.72 -12.09
CA VAL A 169 3.83 22.17 -12.81
C VAL A 169 3.78 23.69 -12.87
N ARG A 170 4.04 24.40 -11.76
CA ARG A 170 4.07 25.87 -11.76
C ARG A 170 5.17 26.46 -12.65
N TYR A 171 6.33 25.82 -12.72
CA TYR A 171 7.41 26.24 -13.62
C TYR A 171 7.03 26.02 -15.08
N GLU A 172 6.42 24.90 -15.42
CA GLU A 172 5.92 24.62 -16.77
C GLU A 172 4.84 25.63 -17.19
N ASP A 173 3.90 25.96 -16.29
CA ASP A 173 2.88 26.99 -16.51
C ASP A 173 3.51 28.37 -16.75
N GLU A 174 4.52 28.75 -15.95
CA GLU A 174 5.19 30.04 -16.10
C GLU A 174 6.00 30.13 -17.39
N ILE A 175 6.63 29.03 -17.80
CA ILE A 175 7.30 28.93 -19.11
C ILE A 175 6.27 29.10 -20.23
N SER A 176 5.13 28.42 -20.16
CA SER A 176 4.06 28.56 -21.17
C SER A 176 3.56 30.00 -21.27
N LYS A 177 3.24 30.64 -20.13
CA LYS A 177 2.80 32.04 -20.08
C LYS A 177 3.86 32.99 -20.64
N ARG A 178 5.13 32.75 -20.31
CA ARG A 178 6.25 33.53 -20.86
C ARG A 178 6.32 33.37 -22.38
N THR A 179 6.20 32.15 -22.90
CA THR A 179 6.22 31.94 -24.36
C THR A 179 5.04 32.61 -25.07
N ASP A 180 3.86 32.63 -24.47
CA ASP A 180 2.69 33.34 -25.01
C ASP A 180 2.90 34.87 -25.02
N MET A 181 3.45 35.41 -23.93
CA MET A 181 3.82 36.83 -23.84
C MET A 181 4.94 37.20 -24.83
N GLU A 182 5.95 36.35 -25.01
CA GLU A 182 7.01 36.56 -26.00
C GLU A 182 6.44 36.49 -27.43
N PHE A 183 5.52 35.57 -27.72
CA PHE A 183 4.84 35.48 -29.01
C PHE A 183 4.05 36.76 -29.32
N THR A 184 3.22 37.22 -28.38
CA THR A 184 2.46 38.46 -28.53
C THR A 184 3.36 39.69 -28.66
N PHE A 185 4.45 39.76 -27.90
CA PHE A 185 5.46 40.82 -28.03
C PHE A 185 6.09 40.84 -29.42
N VAL A 186 6.49 39.68 -29.95
CA VAL A 186 7.07 39.57 -31.31
C VAL A 186 6.04 39.98 -32.37
N GLN A 187 4.77 39.64 -32.20
CA GLN A 187 3.71 40.07 -33.10
C GLN A 187 3.52 41.59 -33.06
N LEU A 188 3.39 42.18 -31.87
CA LEU A 188 3.28 43.63 -31.71
C LEU A 188 4.49 44.38 -32.28
N LYS A 189 5.70 43.80 -32.16
CA LYS A 189 6.90 44.38 -32.77
C LYS A 189 6.80 44.40 -34.29
N LYS A 190 6.34 43.32 -34.93
CA LYS A 190 6.11 43.28 -36.38
C LYS A 190 5.06 44.30 -36.82
N ASP A 191 3.98 44.43 -36.06
CA ASP A 191 2.90 45.38 -36.36
C ASP A 191 3.42 46.83 -36.22
N LEU A 192 4.23 47.11 -35.19
CA LEU A 192 4.91 48.40 -35.01
C LEU A 192 5.88 48.71 -36.16
N ASP A 193 6.69 47.72 -36.57
CA ASP A 193 7.61 47.87 -37.69
C ASP A 193 6.85 48.17 -38.99
N ALA A 194 5.72 47.49 -39.24
CA ALA A 194 4.85 47.74 -40.38
C ALA A 194 4.24 49.16 -40.37
N GLU A 195 3.75 49.62 -39.22
CA GLU A 195 3.25 50.99 -39.07
C GLU A 195 4.35 52.04 -39.20
N CYS A 196 5.57 51.74 -38.75
CA CYS A 196 6.72 52.62 -38.95
C CYS A 196 7.06 52.75 -40.44
N LEU A 197 7.08 51.65 -41.19
CA LEU A 197 7.28 51.68 -42.64
C LEU A 197 6.18 52.51 -43.32
N ARG A 198 4.91 52.25 -43.01
CA ARG A 198 3.78 53.02 -43.55
C ARG A 198 3.88 54.51 -43.24
N ARG A 199 4.28 54.87 -42.01
CA ARG A 199 4.53 56.26 -41.62
C ARG A 199 5.64 56.88 -42.48
N THR A 200 6.78 56.20 -42.63
CA THR A 200 7.89 56.72 -43.45
C THR A 200 7.49 56.88 -44.93
N GLU A 201 6.71 55.96 -45.49
CA GLU A 201 6.16 56.10 -46.84
C GLU A 201 5.27 57.34 -46.96
N LEU A 202 4.36 57.57 -46.00
CA LEU A 202 3.53 58.78 -45.99
C LEU A 202 4.34 60.05 -45.82
N GLU A 203 5.37 60.06 -44.97
CA GLU A 203 6.27 61.19 -44.81
C GLU A 203 7.03 61.52 -46.11
N THR A 204 7.48 60.51 -46.86
CA THR A 204 8.13 60.74 -48.16
C THR A 204 7.16 61.30 -49.21
N LYS A 205 5.91 60.78 -49.27
CA LYS A 205 4.87 61.32 -50.14
C LYS A 205 4.52 62.77 -49.78
N LEU A 206 4.42 63.07 -48.49
CA LEU A 206 4.16 64.42 -48.00
C LEU A 206 5.29 65.38 -48.38
N LYS A 207 6.56 64.98 -48.19
CA LYS A 207 7.72 65.77 -48.65
C LYS A 207 7.74 65.97 -50.16
N GLY A 208 7.40 64.95 -50.94
CA GLY A 208 7.28 65.06 -52.40
C GLY A 208 6.17 66.01 -52.85
N LEU A 209 5.02 66.01 -52.17
CA LEU A 209 3.95 66.98 -52.43
C LEU A 209 4.35 68.40 -52.02
N GLN A 210 5.07 68.56 -50.90
CA GLN A 210 5.58 69.85 -50.46
C GLN A 210 6.55 70.44 -51.49
N SER A 211 7.54 69.66 -51.96
CA SER A 211 8.49 70.12 -52.98
C SER A 211 7.81 70.43 -54.31
N PHE A 212 6.76 69.68 -54.69
CA PHE A 212 5.96 69.99 -55.87
C PHE A 212 5.22 71.32 -55.73
N VAL A 213 4.60 71.58 -54.57
CA VAL A 213 3.93 72.86 -54.30
C VAL A 213 4.93 74.02 -54.32
N GLU A 214 6.11 73.85 -53.74
CA GLU A 214 7.19 74.85 -53.78
C GLU A 214 7.65 75.11 -55.22
N LEU A 215 7.86 74.07 -56.02
CA LEU A 215 8.20 74.19 -57.44
C LEU A 215 7.12 75.01 -58.18
N MET A 216 5.85 74.64 -58.04
CA MET A 216 4.75 75.37 -58.69
C MET A 216 4.71 76.84 -58.27
N LYS A 217 4.92 77.15 -56.99
CA LYS A 217 5.02 78.55 -56.53
C LYS A 217 6.18 79.28 -57.22
N THR A 218 7.36 78.68 -57.28
CA THR A 218 8.51 79.33 -57.93
C THR A 218 8.32 79.52 -59.44
N ILE A 219 7.61 78.60 -60.11
CA ILE A 219 7.27 78.74 -61.53
C ILE A 219 6.30 79.91 -61.70
N TYR A 220 5.21 79.96 -60.93
CA TYR A 220 4.24 81.05 -61.02
C TYR A 220 4.85 82.41 -60.66
N GLU A 221 5.74 82.48 -59.68
CA GLU A 221 6.49 83.70 -59.35
C GLU A 221 7.35 84.17 -60.54
N LYS A 222 8.04 83.25 -61.22
CA LYS A 222 8.85 83.57 -62.41
C LYS A 222 7.99 83.99 -63.59
N GLU A 223 6.91 83.26 -63.89
CA GLU A 223 5.97 83.61 -64.97
C GLU A 223 5.37 85.00 -64.74
N LEU A 224 5.01 85.34 -63.50
CA LEU A 224 4.56 86.68 -63.14
C LEU A 224 5.64 87.73 -63.40
N THR A 225 6.90 87.48 -63.00
CA THR A 225 7.99 88.43 -63.26
C THR A 225 8.28 88.59 -64.75
N ASP A 226 8.19 87.51 -65.54
CA ASP A 226 8.40 87.53 -66.99
C ASP A 226 7.28 88.28 -67.70
N LEU A 227 6.01 88.05 -67.31
CA LEU A 227 4.86 88.80 -67.81
C LEU A 227 4.96 90.29 -67.44
N GLU A 228 5.36 90.62 -66.22
CA GLU A 228 5.62 92.01 -65.83
C GLU A 228 6.75 92.66 -66.64
N ALA A 229 7.80 91.90 -66.97
CA ALA A 229 8.88 92.37 -67.84
C ALA A 229 8.40 92.56 -69.28
N GLN A 230 7.62 91.62 -69.82
CA GLN A 230 7.05 91.71 -71.16
C GLN A 230 6.09 92.89 -71.30
N VAL A 231 5.26 93.17 -70.30
CA VAL A 231 4.39 94.37 -70.29
C VAL A 231 5.22 95.66 -70.30
N LYS A 232 6.40 95.67 -69.67
CA LYS A 232 7.33 96.81 -69.70
C LYS A 232 8.03 96.94 -71.06
N ASP A 233 8.47 95.83 -71.66
CA ASP A 233 9.14 95.83 -72.97
C ASP A 233 8.20 96.16 -74.14
N LEU A 234 6.93 95.72 -74.10
CA LEU A 234 5.92 96.05 -75.12
C LEU A 234 5.45 97.51 -75.08
N SER A 235 5.94 98.31 -74.13
CA SER A 235 5.70 99.76 -74.10
C SER A 235 6.62 100.55 -75.06
N VAL A 236 7.44 99.87 -75.86
CA VAL A 236 8.33 100.47 -76.87
C VAL A 236 7.72 100.34 -78.27
N THR A 237 7.48 101.50 -78.87
CA THR A 237 6.95 101.74 -80.23
C THR A 237 7.61 100.88 -81.30
N VAL A 238 6.83 99.99 -81.92
CA VAL A 238 7.22 99.25 -83.13
C VAL A 238 6.78 100.07 -84.35
N ASP A 239 7.70 100.86 -84.89
CA ASP A 239 7.57 101.41 -86.24
C ASP A 239 7.88 100.30 -87.26
N MET A 240 6.85 99.97 -88.05
CA MET A 240 6.88 98.92 -89.06
C MET A 240 7.47 99.44 -90.38
N ASP A 241 8.76 99.19 -90.62
CA ASP A 241 9.37 99.42 -91.93
C ASP A 241 9.09 98.23 -92.88
N SER A 242 8.09 98.41 -93.75
CA SER A 242 7.69 97.45 -94.79
C SER A 242 8.31 97.80 -96.13
N ARG A 243 9.55 97.36 -96.40
CA ARG A 243 10.11 97.34 -97.78
C ARG A 243 11.02 96.14 -98.02
N CYS A 244 10.42 94.95 -98.02
CA CYS A 244 10.98 93.80 -98.71
C CYS A 244 9.88 93.24 -99.61
N HIS A 245 10.14 93.20 -100.92
CA HIS A 245 9.29 92.44 -101.84
C HIS A 245 9.55 90.95 -101.57
N ILE A 246 8.86 90.46 -100.56
CA ILE A 246 8.80 89.06 -100.16
C ILE A 246 7.82 88.40 -101.12
N ASP A 247 8.25 87.31 -101.77
CA ASP A 247 7.33 86.47 -102.52
C ASP A 247 6.38 85.77 -101.53
N LEU A 248 5.30 86.49 -101.22
CA LEU A 248 4.27 86.05 -100.30
C LEU A 248 3.60 84.76 -100.79
N SER A 249 3.63 84.47 -102.09
CA SER A 249 2.98 83.26 -102.62
C SER A 249 3.76 82.00 -102.26
N GLY A 250 5.07 81.96 -102.54
CA GLY A 250 5.93 80.82 -102.20
C GLY A 250 6.06 80.59 -100.69
N ILE A 251 6.19 81.66 -99.89
CA ILE A 251 6.25 81.53 -98.43
C ILE A 251 4.91 81.08 -97.84
N VAL A 252 3.78 81.56 -98.37
CA VAL A 252 2.46 81.08 -97.92
C VAL A 252 2.27 79.61 -98.30
N GLU A 253 2.73 79.16 -99.46
CA GLU A 253 2.68 77.74 -99.85
C GLU A 253 3.61 76.87 -98.99
N GLU A 254 4.84 77.30 -98.71
CA GLU A 254 5.77 76.56 -97.84
C GLU A 254 5.28 76.53 -96.39
N VAL A 255 4.78 77.64 -95.86
CA VAL A 255 4.18 77.71 -94.52
C VAL A 255 2.94 76.81 -94.45
N LYS A 256 2.08 76.81 -95.48
CA LYS A 256 0.95 75.86 -95.55
C LYS A 256 1.42 74.41 -95.55
N ALA A 257 2.42 74.06 -96.36
CA ALA A 257 2.96 72.70 -96.40
C ALA A 257 3.58 72.28 -95.05
N GLN A 258 4.25 73.20 -94.34
CA GLN A 258 4.76 72.95 -92.99
C GLN A 258 3.63 72.78 -91.97
N TYR A 259 2.58 73.60 -92.03
CA TYR A 259 1.40 73.44 -91.17
C TYR A 259 0.67 72.13 -91.43
N ASP A 260 0.50 71.74 -92.69
CA ASP A 260 -0.13 70.47 -93.06
C ASP A 260 0.71 69.28 -92.56
N ALA A 261 2.04 69.37 -92.66
CA ALA A 261 2.95 68.35 -92.12
C ALA A 261 2.93 68.28 -90.58
N ILE A 262 2.86 69.43 -89.89
CA ILE A 262 2.73 69.49 -88.42
C ILE A 262 1.37 68.95 -87.98
N ALA A 263 0.29 69.30 -88.68
CA ALA A 263 -1.05 68.82 -88.40
C ALA A 263 -1.15 67.30 -88.60
N ALA A 264 -0.56 66.78 -89.67
CA ALA A 264 -0.49 65.34 -89.93
C ALA A 264 0.31 64.60 -88.83
N ARG A 265 1.48 65.11 -88.44
CA ARG A 265 2.28 64.54 -87.34
C ARG A 265 1.54 64.60 -86.00
N SER A 266 0.90 65.73 -85.69
CA SER A 266 0.14 65.90 -84.45
C SER A 266 -1.05 64.94 -84.38
N LEU A 267 -1.72 64.68 -85.52
CA LEU A 267 -2.76 63.67 -85.60
C LEU A 267 -2.21 62.26 -85.37
N GLU A 268 -1.10 61.90 -86.02
CA GLU A 268 -0.46 60.59 -85.84
C GLU A 268 0.02 60.37 -84.39
N GLU A 269 0.62 61.39 -83.77
CA GLU A 269 1.03 61.37 -82.37
C GLU A 269 -0.17 61.24 -81.43
N ALA A 270 -1.27 61.95 -81.69
CA ALA A 270 -2.50 61.86 -80.90
C ALA A 270 -3.16 60.47 -81.04
N GLU A 271 -3.16 59.90 -82.24
CA GLU A 271 -3.64 58.53 -82.48
C GLU A 271 -2.75 57.50 -81.80
N ALA A 272 -1.42 57.62 -81.91
CA ALA A 272 -0.46 56.73 -81.26
C ALA A 272 -0.58 56.79 -79.74
N TYR A 273 -0.71 57.99 -79.17
CA TYR A 273 -0.94 58.20 -77.74
C TYR A 273 -2.27 57.56 -77.30
N SER A 274 -3.34 57.76 -78.06
CA SER A 274 -4.65 57.16 -77.76
C SER A 274 -4.61 55.63 -77.84
N ARG A 275 -3.94 55.06 -78.84
CA ARG A 275 -3.72 53.61 -78.96
C ARG A 275 -2.93 53.06 -77.77
N SER A 276 -1.81 53.69 -77.42
CA SER A 276 -1.00 53.29 -76.26
C SER A 276 -1.80 53.32 -74.95
N GLN A 277 -2.62 54.35 -74.73
CA GLN A 277 -3.49 54.44 -73.56
C GLN A 277 -4.55 53.33 -73.52
N LEU A 278 -5.11 52.95 -74.67
CA LEU A 278 -6.06 51.84 -74.76
C LEU A 278 -5.38 50.50 -74.47
N GLU A 279 -4.19 50.27 -75.02
CA GLU A 279 -3.39 49.07 -74.77
C GLU A 279 -2.99 48.96 -73.29
N GLU A 280 -2.53 50.05 -72.68
CA GLU A 280 -2.17 50.07 -71.25
C GLU A 280 -3.39 49.79 -70.37
N ARG A 281 -4.55 50.40 -70.67
CA ARG A 281 -5.80 50.13 -69.94
C ARG A 281 -6.25 48.67 -70.12
N ALA A 282 -6.11 48.12 -71.32
CA ALA A 282 -6.42 46.72 -71.59
C ALA A 282 -5.49 45.77 -70.82
N ALA A 283 -4.18 46.04 -70.79
CA ALA A 283 -3.21 45.27 -70.03
C ALA A 283 -3.52 45.30 -68.52
N ARG A 284 -3.75 46.49 -67.95
CA ARG A 284 -4.16 46.64 -66.54
C ARG A 284 -5.46 45.89 -66.24
N SER A 285 -6.45 45.97 -67.13
CA SER A 285 -7.70 45.23 -66.97
C SER A 285 -7.48 43.71 -66.98
N ALA A 286 -6.57 43.21 -67.82
CA ALA A 286 -6.22 41.79 -67.86
C ALA A 286 -5.51 41.35 -66.57
N GLU A 287 -4.59 42.17 -66.04
CA GLU A 287 -3.93 41.92 -64.75
C GLU A 287 -4.93 41.90 -63.58
N TYR A 288 -5.85 42.86 -63.52
CA TYR A 288 -6.94 42.84 -62.54
C TYR A 288 -7.85 41.62 -62.69
N GLY A 289 -8.13 41.21 -63.93
CA GLY A 289 -8.86 39.96 -64.20
C GLY A 289 -8.12 38.74 -63.66
N ASN A 290 -6.82 38.62 -63.93
CA ASN A 290 -5.99 37.49 -63.49
C ASN A 290 -5.84 37.44 -61.96
N THR A 291 -5.61 38.58 -61.31
CA THR A 291 -5.52 38.66 -59.84
C THR A 291 -6.85 38.29 -59.19
N LEU A 292 -7.97 38.76 -59.73
CA LEU A 292 -9.30 38.38 -59.24
C LEU A 292 -9.57 36.87 -59.41
N GLN A 293 -9.13 36.26 -60.52
CA GLN A 293 -9.24 34.82 -60.72
C GLN A 293 -8.35 34.04 -59.74
N SER A 294 -7.11 34.48 -59.50
CA SER A 294 -6.21 33.89 -58.49
C SER A 294 -6.83 33.92 -57.10
N SER A 295 -7.32 35.09 -56.67
CA SER A 295 -7.99 35.22 -55.38
C SER A 295 -9.25 34.36 -55.29
N ARG A 296 -10.02 34.22 -56.38
CA ARG A 296 -11.16 33.31 -56.44
C ARG A 296 -10.75 31.84 -56.28
N SER A 297 -9.69 31.39 -56.94
CA SER A 297 -9.17 30.03 -56.76
C SER A 297 -8.67 29.79 -55.34
N GLU A 298 -7.96 30.75 -54.75
CA GLU A 298 -7.48 30.65 -53.35
C GLU A 298 -8.64 30.55 -52.37
N ILE A 299 -9.70 31.34 -52.56
CA ILE A 299 -10.92 31.25 -51.75
C ILE A 299 -11.57 29.87 -51.90
N ALA A 300 -11.61 29.30 -53.11
CA ALA A 300 -12.15 27.95 -53.32
C ALA A 300 -11.30 26.88 -52.61
N ASP A 301 -9.98 26.94 -52.72
CA ASP A 301 -9.06 26.01 -52.06
C ASP A 301 -9.14 26.09 -50.53
N LEU A 302 -9.21 27.31 -49.99
CA LEU A 302 -9.43 27.53 -48.56
C LEU A 302 -10.76 26.96 -48.11
N ASN A 303 -11.84 27.12 -48.90
CA ASN A 303 -13.14 26.52 -48.59
C ASN A 303 -13.07 24.99 -48.57
N VAL A 304 -12.40 24.36 -49.53
CA VAL A 304 -12.20 22.89 -49.52
C VAL A 304 -11.41 22.46 -48.28
N ARG A 305 -10.35 23.19 -47.92
CA ARG A 305 -9.56 22.92 -46.73
C ARG A 305 -10.37 23.07 -45.44
N ILE A 306 -11.21 24.10 -45.35
CA ILE A 306 -12.13 24.31 -44.23
C ILE A 306 -13.10 23.12 -44.11
N GLN A 307 -13.68 22.66 -45.21
CA GLN A 307 -14.59 21.50 -45.19
C GLN A 307 -13.89 20.21 -44.74
N LYS A 308 -12.66 19.98 -45.22
CA LYS A 308 -11.83 18.84 -44.79
C LYS A 308 -11.53 18.90 -43.29
N LEU A 309 -11.15 20.08 -42.77
CA LEU A 309 -10.90 20.25 -41.34
C LEU A 309 -12.17 20.05 -40.52
N ARG A 310 -13.32 20.55 -40.99
CA ARG A 310 -14.63 20.31 -40.35
C ARG A 310 -14.96 18.82 -40.29
N SER A 311 -14.77 18.07 -41.37
CA SER A 311 -15.02 16.62 -41.37
C SER A 311 -14.06 15.87 -40.43
N GLN A 312 -12.79 16.29 -40.35
CA GLN A 312 -11.83 15.72 -39.41
C GLN A 312 -12.22 16.00 -37.95
N ILE A 313 -12.64 17.22 -37.63
CA ILE A 313 -13.14 17.59 -36.31
C ILE A 313 -14.34 16.72 -35.93
N LEU A 314 -15.32 16.54 -36.82
CA LEU A 314 -16.49 15.70 -36.56
C LEU A 314 -16.11 14.23 -36.36
N SER A 315 -15.18 13.70 -37.16
CA SER A 315 -14.68 12.33 -37.02
C SER A 315 -13.95 12.13 -35.70
N ILE A 316 -13.08 13.06 -35.29
CA ILE A 316 -12.35 12.98 -34.03
C ILE A 316 -13.31 13.09 -32.85
N LYS A 317 -14.27 14.02 -32.89
CA LYS A 317 -15.32 14.12 -31.86
C LYS A 317 -16.11 12.82 -31.71
N SER A 318 -16.51 12.19 -32.81
CA SER A 318 -17.16 10.88 -32.76
C SER A 318 -16.27 9.80 -32.16
N HIS A 319 -14.96 9.83 -32.44
CA HIS A 319 -14.01 8.89 -31.85
C HIS A 319 -13.83 9.11 -30.35
N CYS A 320 -13.72 10.36 -29.89
CA CYS A 320 -13.67 10.71 -28.47
C CYS A 320 -14.90 10.21 -27.73
N LEU A 321 -16.11 10.46 -28.25
CA LEU A 321 -17.34 9.98 -27.63
C LEU A 321 -17.37 8.44 -27.50
N LYS A 322 -16.95 7.72 -28.54
CA LYS A 322 -16.85 6.24 -28.49
C LYS A 322 -15.84 5.76 -27.46
N LEU A 323 -14.70 6.44 -27.33
CA LEU A 323 -13.71 6.13 -26.31
C LEU A 323 -14.23 6.41 -24.90
N GLU A 324 -14.95 7.52 -24.70
CA GLU A 324 -15.59 7.85 -23.43
C GLU A 324 -16.66 6.81 -23.04
N GLU A 325 -17.47 6.35 -24.00
CA GLU A 325 -18.44 5.26 -23.79
C GLU A 325 -17.75 3.95 -23.41
N ASN A 326 -16.66 3.60 -24.11
CA ASN A 326 -15.89 2.40 -23.80
C ASN A 326 -15.21 2.47 -22.42
N ILE A 327 -14.69 3.64 -22.03
CA ILE A 327 -14.10 3.85 -20.70
C ILE A 327 -15.18 3.65 -19.63
N LYS A 328 -16.35 4.28 -19.78
CA LYS A 328 -17.47 4.12 -18.83
C LYS A 328 -17.90 2.65 -18.71
N ALA A 329 -18.05 1.94 -19.82
CA ALA A 329 -18.40 0.53 -19.80
C ALA A 329 -17.34 -0.33 -19.09
N ALA A 330 -16.05 -0.05 -19.32
CA ALA A 330 -14.96 -0.75 -18.65
C ALA A 330 -14.89 -0.44 -17.15
N GLU A 331 -15.16 0.81 -16.76
CA GLU A 331 -15.26 1.24 -15.36
C GLU A 331 -16.43 0.52 -14.66
N GLU A 332 -17.63 0.53 -15.24
CA GLU A 332 -18.81 -0.16 -14.71
C GLU A 332 -18.57 -1.67 -14.54
N GLN A 333 -17.95 -2.30 -15.55
CA GLN A 333 -17.58 -3.72 -15.48
C GLN A 333 -16.54 -3.98 -14.39
N GLY A 334 -15.54 -3.11 -14.27
CA GLY A 334 -14.51 -3.18 -13.23
C GLY A 334 -15.09 -3.03 -11.83
N GLU A 335 -16.02 -2.10 -11.64
CA GLU A 335 -16.71 -1.91 -10.36
C GLU A 335 -17.57 -3.12 -9.99
N LEU A 336 -18.29 -3.72 -10.95
CA LEU A 336 -19.05 -4.94 -10.72
C LEU A 336 -18.13 -6.09 -10.27
N ALA A 337 -17.03 -6.32 -10.97
CA ALA A 337 -16.05 -7.34 -10.60
C ALA A 337 -15.44 -7.09 -9.21
N PHE A 338 -15.18 -5.83 -8.87
CA PHE A 338 -14.68 -5.44 -7.55
C PHE A 338 -15.73 -5.67 -6.44
N ARG A 339 -16.99 -5.32 -6.69
CA ARG A 339 -18.10 -5.58 -5.76
C ARG A 339 -18.27 -7.08 -5.51
N ASP A 340 -18.19 -7.90 -6.56
CA ASP A 340 -18.25 -9.36 -6.46
C ASP A 340 -17.08 -9.93 -5.65
N ALA A 341 -15.86 -9.44 -5.89
CA ALA A 341 -14.68 -9.85 -5.12
C ALA A 341 -14.79 -9.46 -3.64
N LYS A 342 -15.27 -8.26 -3.33
CA LYS A 342 -15.55 -7.82 -1.96
C LYS A 342 -16.61 -8.68 -1.28
N ALA A 343 -17.69 -9.02 -1.98
CA ALA A 343 -18.74 -9.89 -1.45
C ALA A 343 -18.19 -11.29 -1.12
N LYS A 344 -17.39 -11.88 -2.01
CA LYS A 344 -16.72 -13.17 -1.76
C LYS A 344 -15.76 -13.11 -0.57
N LEU A 345 -15.01 -12.02 -0.44
CA LEU A 345 -14.12 -11.81 0.70
C LEU A 345 -14.91 -11.78 2.01
N ALA A 346 -16.00 -11.00 2.08
CA ALA A 346 -16.85 -10.93 3.25
C ALA A 346 -17.45 -12.30 3.62
N GLN A 347 -17.89 -13.08 2.64
CA GLN A 347 -18.39 -14.45 2.86
C GLN A 347 -17.30 -15.37 3.42
N LEU A 348 -16.07 -15.29 2.92
CA LEU A 348 -14.95 -16.08 3.43
C LEU A 348 -14.55 -15.65 4.85
N GLU A 349 -14.57 -14.36 5.15
CA GLU A 349 -14.34 -13.86 6.51
C GLU A 349 -15.40 -14.36 7.49
N GLU A 350 -16.68 -14.32 7.11
CA GLU A 350 -17.78 -14.84 7.93
C GLU A 350 -17.62 -16.35 8.17
N ALA A 351 -17.34 -17.13 7.12
CA ALA A 351 -17.09 -18.56 7.24
C ALA A 351 -15.89 -18.87 8.15
N LEU A 352 -14.83 -18.07 8.07
CA LEU A 352 -13.65 -18.20 8.93
C LEU A 352 -14.00 -17.89 10.40
N GLN A 353 -14.79 -16.84 10.65
CA GLN A 353 -15.25 -16.52 12.01
C GLN A 353 -16.16 -17.61 12.58
N GLN A 354 -17.03 -18.19 11.74
CA GLN A 354 -17.87 -19.31 12.16
C GLN A 354 -17.03 -20.54 12.50
N ALA A 355 -16.07 -20.92 11.65
CA ALA A 355 -15.17 -22.04 11.93
C ALA A 355 -14.35 -21.85 13.22
N LYS A 356 -13.93 -20.61 13.53
CA LYS A 356 -13.27 -20.28 14.81
C LYS A 356 -14.20 -20.50 16.01
N LYS A 357 -15.48 -20.10 15.91
CA LYS A 357 -16.48 -20.32 16.96
C LYS A 357 -16.75 -21.81 17.16
N ASP A 358 -16.88 -22.56 16.07
CA ASP A 358 -17.11 -24.01 16.11
C ASP A 358 -15.94 -24.73 16.77
N MET A 359 -14.70 -24.37 16.43
CA MET A 359 -13.49 -24.89 17.09
C MET A 359 -13.49 -24.57 18.60
N ALA A 360 -13.84 -23.34 18.98
CA ALA A 360 -13.93 -22.95 20.39
C ALA A 360 -15.06 -23.69 21.14
N GLN A 361 -16.14 -24.07 20.44
CA GLN A 361 -17.19 -24.91 21.00
C GLN A 361 -16.70 -26.35 21.19
N GLN A 362 -16.06 -26.95 20.19
CA GLN A 362 -15.49 -28.30 20.28
C GLN A 362 -14.49 -28.42 21.43
N LEU A 363 -13.61 -27.42 21.62
CA LEU A 363 -12.68 -27.39 22.75
C LEU A 363 -13.40 -27.41 24.11
N ARG A 364 -14.50 -26.68 24.24
CA ARG A 364 -15.31 -26.67 25.48
C ARG A 364 -15.98 -28.03 25.71
N GLU A 365 -16.55 -28.62 24.67
CA GLU A 365 -17.17 -29.96 24.74
C GLU A 365 -16.14 -31.04 25.11
N TYR A 366 -14.94 -30.99 24.51
CA TYR A 366 -13.82 -31.87 24.88
C TYR A 366 -13.41 -31.71 26.34
N GLN A 367 -13.33 -30.47 26.84
CA GLN A 367 -13.00 -30.22 28.25
C GLN A 367 -14.08 -30.77 29.19
N GLN A 368 -15.35 -30.59 28.85
CA GLN A 368 -16.47 -31.15 29.62
C GLN A 368 -16.42 -32.68 29.64
N LEU A 369 -16.18 -33.31 28.49
CA LEU A 369 -16.03 -34.76 28.39
C LEU A 369 -14.85 -35.27 29.23
N MET A 370 -13.70 -34.59 29.16
CA MET A 370 -12.55 -34.91 30.01
C MET A 370 -12.90 -34.82 31.50
N ASN A 371 -13.61 -33.77 31.92
CA ASN A 371 -14.05 -33.62 33.30
C ASN A 371 -14.98 -34.77 33.73
N THR A 372 -15.93 -35.17 32.88
CA THR A 372 -16.80 -36.34 33.17
C THR A 372 -15.99 -37.64 33.26
N LYS A 373 -15.00 -37.83 32.39
CA LYS A 373 -14.11 -38.99 32.42
C LYS A 373 -13.32 -39.05 33.73
N LEU A 374 -12.77 -37.91 34.18
CA LEU A 374 -12.06 -37.84 35.46
C LEU A 374 -12.98 -38.12 36.65
N ALA A 375 -14.23 -37.62 36.62
CA ALA A 375 -15.22 -37.94 37.65
C ALA A 375 -15.54 -39.44 37.69
N LEU A 376 -15.74 -40.07 36.53
CA LEU A 376 -15.95 -41.52 36.42
C LEU A 376 -14.74 -42.33 36.89
N ASP A 377 -13.51 -41.92 36.60
CA ASP A 377 -12.31 -42.59 37.12
C ASP A 377 -12.27 -42.55 38.66
N ILE A 378 -12.67 -41.43 39.26
CA ILE A 378 -12.77 -41.29 40.71
C ILE A 378 -13.85 -42.24 41.26
N GLU A 379 -15.03 -42.30 40.63
CA GLU A 379 -16.09 -43.23 41.01
C GLU A 379 -15.61 -44.69 40.95
N ILE A 380 -14.97 -45.09 39.84
CA ILE A 380 -14.39 -46.44 39.68
C ILE A 380 -13.38 -46.72 40.80
N ALA A 381 -12.46 -45.79 41.07
CA ALA A 381 -11.47 -45.95 42.14
C ALA A 381 -12.14 -46.06 43.52
N THR A 382 -13.22 -45.34 43.78
CA THR A 382 -13.99 -45.48 45.02
C THR A 382 -14.73 -46.82 45.11
N TYR A 383 -15.32 -47.29 44.01
CA TYR A 383 -15.97 -48.60 43.96
C TYR A 383 -14.95 -49.72 44.18
N SER A 384 -13.78 -49.68 43.53
CA SER A 384 -12.70 -50.66 43.73
C SER A 384 -12.26 -50.71 45.19
N LYS A 385 -12.04 -49.56 45.85
CA LYS A 385 -11.70 -49.50 47.28
C LYS A 385 -12.77 -50.09 48.19
N LEU A 386 -14.05 -49.88 47.85
CA LEU A 386 -15.15 -50.44 48.63
C LEU A 386 -15.17 -51.97 48.53
N VAL A 387 -14.90 -52.51 47.33
CA VAL A 387 -14.78 -53.95 47.08
C VAL A 387 -13.56 -54.54 47.79
N GLU A 388 -12.39 -53.91 47.68
CA GLU A 388 -11.18 -54.30 48.43
C GLU A 388 -11.42 -54.30 49.95
N GLY A 389 -12.21 -53.33 50.45
CA GLY A 389 -12.62 -53.25 51.85
C GLY A 389 -13.55 -54.39 52.28
N GLU A 390 -14.48 -54.82 51.43
CA GLU A 390 -15.33 -56.00 51.68
C GLU A 390 -14.53 -57.32 51.62
N GLU A 391 -13.59 -57.46 50.69
CA GLU A 391 -12.67 -58.60 50.63
C GLU A 391 -11.81 -58.67 51.89
N SER A 392 -11.28 -57.53 52.35
CA SER A 392 -10.52 -57.42 53.61
C SER A 392 -11.36 -57.78 54.85
N ARG A 393 -12.68 -57.58 54.82
CA ARG A 393 -13.61 -58.00 55.89
C ARG A 393 -13.94 -59.49 55.84
N MET A 394 -13.87 -60.10 54.67
CA MET A 394 -14.06 -61.55 54.50
C MET A 394 -12.81 -62.33 54.93
N ASP A 395 -11.62 -61.72 54.84
CA ASP A 395 -10.33 -62.31 55.24
C ASP A 395 -9.96 -62.15 56.73
N LEU A 396 -10.77 -61.50 57.57
CA LEU A 396 -10.51 -61.34 59.01
C LEU A 396 -11.76 -61.64 59.88
N PRO A 397 -11.66 -62.38 61.01
CA PRO A 397 -12.84 -62.83 61.76
C PRO A 397 -13.58 -61.65 62.40
N THR A 398 -14.87 -61.56 62.11
CA THR A 398 -15.78 -60.46 62.45
C THR A 398 -15.85 -60.20 63.96
N THR A 399 -15.46 -59.00 64.40
CA THR A 399 -15.93 -58.44 65.69
C THR A 399 -16.49 -57.04 65.43
N ALA A 400 -17.80 -56.90 65.61
CA ALA A 400 -18.55 -55.67 65.36
C ALA A 400 -18.48 -54.72 66.57
N VAL A 401 -18.28 -53.43 66.32
CA VAL A 401 -18.63 -52.37 67.28
C VAL A 401 -19.27 -51.19 66.54
N VAL A 402 -20.47 -50.85 67.02
CA VAL A 402 -21.34 -49.75 66.61
C VAL A 402 -20.85 -48.45 67.24
N SER A 403 -20.93 -47.32 66.53
CA SER A 403 -20.98 -45.99 67.18
C SER A 403 -21.79 -44.99 66.35
N ALA A 404 -22.71 -44.34 67.05
CA ALA A 404 -23.65 -43.32 66.58
C ALA A 404 -22.98 -41.95 66.44
N VAL A 405 -23.45 -41.12 65.51
CA VAL A 405 -23.11 -39.68 65.48
C VAL A 405 -24.33 -38.80 65.26
N GLN A 406 -24.40 -37.81 66.14
CA GLN A 406 -25.39 -36.75 66.32
C GLN A 406 -25.52 -35.81 65.11
N SER A 407 -26.77 -35.47 64.79
CA SER A 407 -27.14 -34.33 63.94
C SER A 407 -26.90 -33.01 64.67
N ARG A 408 -26.11 -32.10 64.08
CA ARG A 408 -26.03 -30.69 64.50
C ARG A 408 -26.34 -29.78 63.32
N SER A 409 -27.20 -28.80 63.59
CA SER A 409 -27.84 -27.88 62.65
C SER A 409 -26.91 -26.79 62.09
N ARG A 410 -26.87 -26.73 60.75
CA ARG A 410 -26.85 -25.58 59.82
C ARG A 410 -26.66 -24.17 60.43
N THR A 411 -25.55 -23.52 60.08
CA THR A 411 -25.38 -22.05 60.05
C THR A 411 -24.98 -21.61 58.65
N VAL A 412 -25.71 -20.65 58.11
CA VAL A 412 -25.49 -20.00 56.81
C VAL A 412 -24.61 -18.77 57.02
N PRO A 413 -23.59 -18.52 56.17
CA PRO A 413 -23.03 -17.18 56.02
C PRO A 413 -23.42 -16.55 54.66
N SER A 414 -23.63 -15.25 54.75
CA SER A 414 -24.05 -14.24 53.78
C SER A 414 -23.12 -14.04 52.58
N LEU A 415 -23.72 -13.71 51.42
CA LEU A 415 -23.07 -13.11 50.25
C LEU A 415 -22.54 -11.69 50.55
N PRO A 416 -21.48 -11.27 49.83
CA PRO A 416 -21.28 -9.88 49.45
C PRO A 416 -21.42 -9.67 47.94
N HIS A 417 -22.14 -8.62 47.55
CA HIS A 417 -22.18 -8.06 46.20
C HIS A 417 -20.86 -7.33 45.87
N PRO A 418 -20.38 -7.37 44.61
CA PRO A 418 -19.48 -6.35 44.08
C PRO A 418 -20.23 -5.34 43.20
N LEU A 419 -19.92 -4.07 43.45
CA LEU A 419 -20.23 -2.90 42.63
C LEU A 419 -19.50 -3.01 41.28
N TYR A 420 -20.21 -2.78 40.18
CA TYR A 420 -19.62 -2.38 38.91
C TYR A 420 -19.92 -0.91 38.68
N SER A 421 -18.84 -0.13 38.57
CA SER A 421 -18.82 1.25 38.06
C SER A 421 -19.12 1.24 36.57
N LEU A 422 -19.88 2.24 36.12
CA LEU A 422 -19.86 2.75 34.75
C LEU A 422 -18.50 3.39 34.44
#